data_AF-A0AAW2W1H1-F1
#
_entry.id   AF-A0AAW2W1H1-F1
#
_cell.length_a   1.000
_cell.length_b   1.000
_cell.length_c   1.000
_cell.angle_alpha   90.00
_cell.angle_beta   90.00
_cell.angle_gamma   90.00
#
_symmetry.space_group_name_H-M   'P 1'
#
loop_
_entity.id
_entity.type
_entity.pdbx_description
1 polymer ?
#
loop_
_entity_poly.entity_id
_entity_poly.type
_entity_poly.pdbx_seq_one_letter_code
_entity_poly.pdbx_strand_id
1 'polypeptide(L)'
;LKIMAKVEGDSKEPLNEQAVANIYASMRTEINQIYSKITELEMEVSEHSLVINAIKPLDPSRRCYRMIGGVLVERTVKEVLPAVQRNKEGLEEVISGLLRPWKRRKRR
;
A
#
# COMPACT_ATOMS: atom_id res chain seq x y z
N LEU A 1 52.44 21.63 -32.87
CA LEU A 1 51.46 22.34 -32.01
C LEU A 1 50.26 22.78 -32.84
N LYS A 2 49.20 21.96 -32.87
CA LYS A 2 47.81 22.44 -32.96
C LYS A 2 46.91 21.32 -32.48
N ILE A 3 46.42 21.53 -31.26
CA ILE A 3 45.46 20.72 -30.51
C ILE A 3 44.06 21.02 -31.06
N MET A 4 43.14 20.07 -30.85
CA MET A 4 41.71 20.21 -30.50
C MET A 4 40.84 19.32 -31.40
N ALA A 5 40.56 18.08 -30.99
CA ALA A 5 39.59 17.70 -29.96
C ALA A 5 38.13 17.79 -30.45
N LYS A 6 37.69 16.62 -30.88
CA LYS A 6 36.32 16.10 -31.02
C LYS A 6 35.31 16.75 -30.07
N VAL A 7 34.23 17.29 -30.63
CA VAL A 7 32.97 17.60 -29.90
C VAL A 7 31.85 16.83 -30.61
N GLU A 8 31.63 15.59 -30.17
CA GLU A 8 30.36 14.89 -30.38
C GLU A 8 29.38 15.44 -29.34
N GLY A 9 28.51 16.35 -29.76
CA GLY A 9 27.34 16.74 -28.98
C GLY A 9 26.30 15.64 -29.04
N ASP A 10 26.00 15.02 -27.90
CA ASP A 10 24.80 14.21 -27.70
C ASP A 10 23.58 15.15 -27.71
N SER A 11 23.08 15.42 -28.91
CA SER A 11 21.88 16.21 -29.16
C SER A 11 20.65 15.42 -28.74
N LYS A 12 20.34 15.39 -27.44
CA LYS A 12 19.00 14.99 -26.99
C LYS A 12 18.03 16.08 -27.44
N GLU A 13 17.28 15.80 -28.50
CA GLU A 13 16.14 16.62 -28.93
C GLU A 13 15.24 16.94 -27.71
N PRO A 14 14.74 18.19 -27.58
CA PRO A 14 13.84 18.54 -26.50
C PRO A 14 12.57 17.69 -26.63
N LEU A 15 12.18 17.04 -25.53
CA LEU A 15 10.94 16.27 -25.44
C LEU A 15 9.75 17.15 -25.89
N ASN A 16 8.97 16.68 -26.86
CA ASN A 16 7.74 17.34 -27.34
C ASN A 16 6.82 17.68 -26.14
N GLU A 17 6.25 18.89 -26.11
CA GLU A 17 5.34 19.38 -25.05
C GLU A 17 4.21 18.40 -24.74
N GLN A 18 3.65 17.73 -25.76
CA GLN A 18 2.62 16.72 -25.58
C GLN A 18 3.15 15.47 -24.84
N ALA A 19 4.38 15.07 -25.10
CA ALA A 19 5.01 13.95 -24.40
C ALA A 19 5.24 14.29 -22.92
N VAL A 20 5.65 15.52 -22.63
CA VAL A 20 5.78 16.03 -21.25
C VAL A 20 4.42 16.00 -20.53
N ALA A 21 3.36 16.53 -21.15
CA ALA A 21 2.01 16.52 -20.58
C ALA A 21 1.51 15.10 -20.26
N ASN A 22 1.73 14.14 -21.17
CA ASN A 22 1.34 12.75 -20.98
C ASN A 22 2.08 12.08 -19.79
N ILE A 23 3.37 12.38 -19.63
CA ILE A 23 4.16 11.88 -18.49
C ILE A 23 3.58 12.38 -17.16
N TYR A 24 3.30 13.68 -17.05
CA TYR A 24 2.70 14.26 -15.85
C TYR A 24 1.32 13.67 -15.54
N ALA A 25 0.49 13.46 -16.57
CA ALA A 25 -0.82 12.84 -16.41
C ALA A 25 -0.70 11.39 -15.87
N SER A 26 0.23 10.60 -16.42
CA SER A 26 0.51 9.24 -15.94
C SER A 26 0.99 9.23 -14.48
N MET A 27 1.93 10.11 -14.13
CA MET A 27 2.45 10.23 -12.77
C MET A 27 1.35 10.56 -11.76
N ARG A 28 0.45 11.48 -12.12
CA ARG A 28 -0.69 11.85 -11.27
C ARG A 28 -1.64 10.67 -11.04
N THR A 29 -1.94 9.91 -12.09
CA THR A 29 -2.77 8.70 -12.01
C THR A 29 -2.15 7.67 -11.07
N GLU A 30 -0.85 7.38 -11.20
CA GLU A 30 -0.14 6.45 -10.31
C GLU A 30 -0.16 6.92 -8.84
N ILE A 31 0.07 8.21 -8.58
CA ILE A 31 0.03 8.77 -7.21
C ILE A 31 -1.35 8.55 -6.60
N ASN A 32 -2.41 8.83 -7.35
CA ASN A 32 -3.79 8.67 -6.89
C ASN A 32 -4.14 7.20 -6.64
N GLN A 33 -3.71 6.29 -7.51
CA GLN A 33 -3.93 4.85 -7.34
C GLN A 33 -3.26 4.33 -6.06
N ILE A 34 -2.00 4.69 -5.82
CA ILE A 34 -1.29 4.28 -4.60
C ILE A 34 -1.97 4.87 -3.36
N TYR A 35 -2.39 6.14 -3.42
CA TYR A 35 -3.08 6.78 -2.30
C TYR A 35 -4.43 6.10 -1.99
N SER A 36 -5.23 5.82 -3.02
CA SER A 36 -6.49 5.09 -2.86
C SER A 36 -6.28 3.74 -2.18
N LYS A 37 -5.23 3.00 -2.56
CA LYS A 37 -4.94 1.71 -1.94
C LYS A 37 -4.46 1.84 -0.50
N ILE A 38 -3.67 2.87 -0.18
CA ILE A 38 -3.28 3.16 1.21
C ILE A 38 -4.53 3.38 2.07
N THR A 39 -5.43 4.26 1.63
CA THR A 39 -6.65 4.59 2.38
C THR A 39 -7.58 3.40 2.55
N GLU A 40 -7.72 2.54 1.54
CA GLU A 40 -8.48 1.28 1.65
C GLU A 40 -7.88 0.37 2.75
N LEU A 41 -6.56 0.15 2.73
CA LEU A 41 -5.90 -0.71 3.72
C LEU A 41 -5.94 -0.10 5.14
N GLU A 42 -5.87 1.22 5.27
CA GLU A 42 -6.04 1.91 6.56
C GLU A 42 -7.43 1.67 7.16
N MET A 43 -8.48 1.61 6.34
CA MET A 43 -9.82 1.24 6.80
C MET A 43 -9.85 -0.21 7.30
N GLU A 44 -9.27 -1.16 6.56
CA GLU A 44 -9.18 -2.56 7.00
C GLU A 44 -8.44 -2.70 8.34
N VAL A 45 -7.34 -1.98 8.54
CA VAL A 45 -6.59 -1.95 9.82
C VAL A 45 -7.46 -1.43 10.97
N SER A 46 -8.28 -0.41 10.71
CA SER A 46 -9.23 0.14 11.69
C SER A 46 -10.28 -0.90 12.07
N GLU A 47 -10.86 -1.60 11.08
CA GLU A 47 -11.84 -2.67 11.31
C GLU A 47 -11.25 -3.81 12.13
N HIS A 48 -10.05 -4.27 11.81
CA HIS A 48 -9.35 -5.30 12.58
C HIS A 48 -9.11 -4.83 14.03
N SER A 49 -8.76 -3.56 14.23
CA SER A 49 -8.57 -2.99 15.56
C SER A 49 -9.86 -2.99 16.39
N LEU A 50 -11.01 -2.68 15.77
CA LEU A 50 -12.31 -2.76 16.42
C LEU A 50 -12.64 -4.19 16.84
N VAL A 51 -12.41 -5.17 15.96
CA VAL A 51 -12.63 -6.60 16.27
C VAL A 51 -11.74 -7.05 17.43
N ILE A 52 -10.45 -6.72 17.39
CA ILE A 52 -9.50 -7.06 18.47
C ILE A 52 -9.96 -6.49 19.79
N ASN A 53 -10.32 -5.19 19.83
CA ASN A 53 -10.78 -4.54 21.05
C ASN A 53 -12.06 -5.15 21.60
N ALA A 54 -12.98 -5.60 20.73
CA ALA A 54 -14.23 -6.22 21.13
C ALA A 54 -14.04 -7.63 21.72
N ILE A 55 -13.12 -8.44 21.16
CA ILE A 55 -12.98 -9.86 21.55
C ILE A 55 -11.87 -10.12 22.57
N LYS A 56 -10.86 -9.24 22.67
CA LYS A 56 -9.75 -9.35 23.63
C LYS A 56 -10.19 -9.49 25.10
N PRO A 57 -11.24 -8.83 25.62
CA PRO A 57 -11.66 -9.00 27.01
C PRO A 57 -12.50 -10.26 27.25
N LEU A 58 -12.83 -11.02 26.21
CA LEU A 58 -13.66 -12.21 26.33
C LEU A 58 -12.85 -13.43 26.78
N ASP A 59 -13.55 -14.43 27.32
CA ASP A 59 -12.96 -15.71 27.69
C ASP A 59 -12.27 -16.38 26.47
N PRO A 60 -11.00 -16.80 26.57
CA PRO A 60 -10.27 -17.42 25.46
C PRO A 60 -10.90 -18.72 24.90
N SER A 61 -11.65 -19.45 25.73
CA SER A 61 -12.37 -20.67 25.36
C SER A 61 -13.74 -20.41 24.74
N ARG A 62 -14.23 -19.16 24.77
CA ARG A 62 -15.51 -18.78 24.16
C ARG A 62 -15.50 -19.08 22.67
N ARG A 63 -16.60 -19.70 22.20
CA ARG A 63 -16.82 -19.99 20.77
C ARG A 63 -16.90 -18.68 19.98
N CYS A 64 -16.21 -18.67 18.85
CA CYS A 64 -16.16 -17.60 17.86
C CYS A 64 -16.48 -18.22 16.49
N TYR A 65 -17.11 -17.45 15.61
CA TYR A 65 -17.44 -17.93 14.26
C TYR A 65 -16.85 -16.98 13.23
N ARG A 66 -16.09 -17.55 12.29
CA ARG A 66 -15.51 -16.80 11.17
C ARG A 66 -16.27 -17.14 9.89
N MET A 67 -16.76 -16.12 9.19
CA MET A 67 -17.38 -16.28 7.88
C MET A 67 -16.32 -16.42 6.79
N ILE A 68 -16.42 -17.46 5.97
CA ILE A 68 -15.53 -17.72 4.83
C ILE A 68 -16.41 -18.20 3.66
N GLY A 69 -16.50 -17.40 2.59
CA GLY A 69 -17.25 -17.77 1.39
C GLY A 69 -18.72 -18.12 1.64
N GLY A 70 -19.35 -17.51 2.65
CA GLY A 70 -20.74 -17.80 3.05
C GLY A 70 -20.91 -18.92 4.08
N VAL A 71 -19.84 -19.62 4.47
CA VAL A 71 -19.87 -20.65 5.52
C VAL A 71 -19.32 -20.09 6.84
N LEU A 72 -19.99 -20.36 7.95
CA LEU A 72 -19.48 -20.05 9.29
C LEU A 72 -18.61 -21.20 9.81
N VAL A 73 -17.33 -20.90 10.03
CA VAL A 73 -16.37 -21.83 10.63
C VAL A 73 -16.27 -21.53 12.12
N GLU A 74 -16.56 -22.54 12.92
CA GLU A 74 -16.39 -22.46 14.38
C GLU A 74 -14.92 -22.46 14.77
N ARG A 75 -14.58 -21.58 15.70
CA ARG A 75 -13.28 -21.40 16.34
C ARG A 75 -13.46 -20.97 17.78
N THR A 76 -12.36 -20.69 18.45
CA THR A 76 -12.33 -20.09 19.79
C THR A 76 -11.63 -18.74 19.77
N VAL A 77 -11.88 -17.89 20.76
CA VAL A 77 -11.20 -16.59 20.89
C VAL A 77 -9.68 -16.76 20.92
N LYS A 78 -9.16 -17.79 21.60
CA LYS A 78 -7.72 -18.12 21.63
C LYS A 78 -7.11 -18.40 20.25
N GLU A 79 -7.89 -18.88 19.29
CA GLU A 79 -7.43 -19.14 17.92
C GLU A 79 -7.59 -17.92 17.02
N VAL A 80 -8.69 -17.18 17.19
CA VAL A 80 -9.05 -16.06 16.31
C VAL A 80 -8.24 -14.81 16.63
N LEU A 81 -8.10 -14.46 17.92
CA LEU A 81 -7.39 -13.25 18.33
C LEU A 81 -5.97 -13.14 17.73
N PRO A 82 -5.08 -14.16 17.82
CA PRO A 82 -3.75 -14.07 17.22
C PRO A 82 -3.78 -14.07 15.68
N ALA A 83 -4.82 -14.64 15.05
CA ALA A 83 -4.97 -14.59 13.60
C ALA A 83 -5.34 -13.17 13.12
N VAL A 84 -6.29 -12.51 13.79
CA VAL A 84 -6.71 -11.13 13.46
C VAL A 84 -5.57 -10.15 13.74
N GLN A 85 -4.83 -10.34 14.83
CA GLN A 85 -3.66 -9.52 15.16
C GLN A 85 -2.55 -9.60 14.11
N ARG A 86 -2.15 -10.82 13.70
CA ARG A 86 -1.14 -11.01 12.65
C ARG A 86 -1.57 -10.43 11.30
N ASN A 87 -2.85 -10.57 10.96
CA ASN A 87 -3.37 -9.97 9.73
C ASN A 87 -3.29 -8.44 9.75
N LYS A 88 -3.66 -7.82 10.88
CA LYS A 88 -3.54 -6.39 11.07
C LYS A 88 -2.09 -5.91 10.89
N GLU A 89 -1.14 -6.58 11.55
CA GLU A 89 0.30 -6.26 11.45
C GLU A 89 0.80 -6.37 10.00
N GLY A 90 0.39 -7.42 9.28
CA GLY A 90 0.71 -7.56 7.86
C GLY A 90 0.15 -6.43 6.98
N LEU A 91 -1.06 -5.95 7.27
CA LEU A 91 -1.63 -4.80 6.56
C LEU A 91 -0.84 -3.51 6.85
N GLU A 92 -0.44 -3.27 8.09
CA GLU A 92 0.39 -2.13 8.49
C GLU A 92 1.76 -2.13 7.78
N GLU A 93 2.39 -3.31 7.64
CA GLU A 93 3.63 -3.47 6.87
C GLU A 93 3.43 -3.13 5.38
N VAL A 94 2.34 -3.60 4.77
CA VAL A 94 2.02 -3.30 3.37
C VAL A 94 1.78 -1.81 3.17
N ILE A 95 1.04 -1.15 4.07
CA ILE A 95 0.81 0.31 4.06
C ILE A 95 2.14 1.07 4.12
N SER A 96 3.02 0.69 5.04
CA SER A 96 4.37 1.27 5.16
C SER A 96 5.17 1.07 3.86
N GLY A 97 5.05 -0.10 3.25
CA GLY A 97 5.61 -0.44 1.94
C GLY A 97 5.12 0.46 0.82
N LEU A 98 3.83 0.81 0.78
CA LEU A 98 3.20 1.68 -0.23
C LEU A 98 3.47 3.17 -0.01
N LEU A 99 3.59 3.61 1.24
CA LEU A 99 3.89 4.99 1.60
C LEU A 99 5.25 5.45 1.04
N ARG A 100 6.24 4.55 0.97
CA ARG A 100 7.58 4.88 0.45
C ARG A 100 7.56 5.23 -1.06
N PRO A 101 7.02 4.40 -1.97
CA PRO A 101 6.82 4.74 -3.37
C PRO A 101 5.96 5.99 -3.57
N TRP A 102 4.90 6.18 -2.77
CA TRP A 102 4.04 7.36 -2.85
C TRP A 102 4.81 8.64 -2.53
N LYS A 103 5.52 8.68 -1.39
CA LYS A 103 6.36 9.83 -0.99
C LYS A 103 7.44 10.15 -2.02
N ARG A 104 8.05 9.12 -2.61
CA ARG A 104 9.07 9.27 -3.66
C ARG A 104 8.50 9.90 -4.93
N ARG A 105 7.31 9.46 -5.38
CA ARG A 105 6.66 10.00 -6.59
C ARG A 105 6.11 11.40 -6.38
N LYS A 106 5.52 11.69 -5.22
CA LYS A 106 5.00 13.02 -4.87
C LYS A 106 6.07 14.14 -4.86
N ARG A 107 7.34 13.77 -4.64
CA ARG A 107 8.47 14.71 -4.59
C ARG A 107 9.16 14.94 -5.95
N ARG A 108 8.84 14.13 -6.96
CA ARG A 108 9.33 14.28 -8.33
C ARG A 108 8.31 15.11 -9.13
#